data_AF-A0A1W2BSV1-F1
#
_entry.id   AF-A0A1W2BSV1-F1
#
_cell.length_a   1.000
_cell.length_b   1.000
_cell.length_c   1.000
_cell.angle_alpha   90.00
_cell.angle_beta   90.00
_cell.angle_gamma   90.00
#
_symmetry.space_group_name_H-M   'P 1'
#
loop_
_entity.id
_entity.type
_entity.pdbx_description
1 polymer ?
#
loop_
_entity_poly.entity_id
_entity_poly.type
_entity_poly.pdbx_seq_one_letter_code
_entity_poly.pdbx_strand_id
1 'polypeptide(L)'
;MYCEITYQMTGERWGIFPRDIGEFQARMWDTDGINNSDSNDTIIKKSVSIEIMSCSFTPDKKNKRHKEALEGLIGRLEKAGWEQLPERGVEWYNIRFRKIAPK
;
A
#
# COMPACT_ATOMS: atom_id res chain seq x y z
N MET A 1 16.47 -2.80 6.62
CA MET A 1 15.26 -3.38 6.01
C MET A 1 14.28 -2.26 5.72
N TYR A 2 13.88 -2.12 4.46
CA TYR A 2 12.99 -1.08 3.99
C TYR A 2 11.68 -1.68 3.51
N CYS A 3 10.60 -0.92 3.63
CA CYS A 3 9.35 -1.26 2.99
C CYS A 3 8.75 -0.06 2.26
N GLU A 4 7.98 -0.33 1.22
CA GLU A 4 7.27 0.68 0.45
C GLU A 4 5.80 0.30 0.36
N ILE A 5 4.91 1.29 0.45
CA ILE A 5 3.49 1.06 0.22
C ILE A 5 3.22 1.06 -1.29
N THR A 6 2.64 -0.02 -1.79
CA THR A 6 2.14 -0.13 -3.16
C THR A 6 0.62 -0.30 -3.13
N TYR A 7 -0.02 -0.11 -4.27
CA TYR A 7 -1.44 -0.43 -4.45
C TYR A 7 -1.57 -1.67 -5.32
N GLN A 8 -2.45 -2.60 -4.93
CA GLN A 8 -2.75 -3.78 -5.72
C GLN A 8 -4.27 -3.97 -5.83
N MET A 9 -4.73 -4.26 -7.04
CA MET A 9 -6.10 -4.75 -7.25
C MET A 9 -6.21 -6.20 -6.80
N THR A 10 -7.23 -6.49 -6.01
CA THR A 10 -7.45 -7.78 -5.35
C THR A 10 -8.71 -8.49 -5.83
N GLY A 11 -9.56 -7.79 -6.59
CA GLY A 11 -10.76 -8.38 -7.17
C GLY A 11 -11.64 -7.32 -7.79
N GLU A 12 -12.81 -7.76 -8.20
CA GLU A 12 -13.80 -6.93 -8.88
C GLU A 12 -15.17 -7.22 -8.28
N ARG A 13 -16.01 -6.19 -8.22
CA ARG A 13 -17.41 -6.28 -7.83
C ARG A 13 -18.27 -6.01 -9.05
N TRP A 14 -18.86 -7.08 -9.56
CA TRP A 14 -19.76 -7.05 -10.71
C TRP A 14 -21.17 -6.63 -10.28
N GLY A 15 -21.77 -5.71 -11.05
CA GLY A 15 -23.11 -5.16 -10.81
C GLY A 15 -23.46 -4.10 -11.85
N ILE A 16 -24.58 -3.38 -11.66
CA ILE A 16 -25.01 -2.29 -12.57
C ILE A 16 -23.96 -1.18 -12.66
N PHE A 17 -23.17 -1.02 -11.59
CA PHE A 17 -21.99 -0.15 -11.55
C PHE A 17 -20.78 -1.00 -11.13
N PRO A 18 -20.00 -1.52 -12.10
CA PRO A 18 -18.77 -2.26 -11.81
C PRO A 18 -17.82 -1.41 -10.95
N ARG A 19 -17.19 -2.07 -9.97
CA ARG A 19 -16.15 -1.48 -9.12
C ARG A 19 -14.99 -2.43 -9.02
N ASP A 20 -13.77 -1.93 -9.07
CA ASP A 20 -12.62 -2.77 -8.73
C ASP A 20 -12.34 -2.63 -7.25
N ILE A 21 -11.86 -3.70 -6.65
CA ILE A 21 -11.50 -3.76 -5.24
C ILE A 21 -9.99 -3.85 -5.18
N GLY A 22 -9.35 -2.91 -4.52
CA GLY A 22 -7.92 -2.99 -4.25
C GLY A 22 -7.57 -2.64 -2.82
N GLU A 23 -6.31 -2.79 -2.50
CA GLU A 23 -5.78 -2.49 -1.17
C GLU A 23 -4.37 -1.92 -1.29
N PHE A 24 -4.00 -1.10 -0.30
CA PHE A 24 -2.62 -0.71 -0.11
C PHE A 24 -1.86 -1.82 0.61
N GLN A 25 -0.66 -2.11 0.17
CA GLN A 25 0.19 -3.15 0.72
C GLN A 25 1.54 -2.57 1.06
N ALA A 26 2.00 -2.79 2.29
CA ALA A 26 3.37 -2.51 2.68
C ALA A 26 4.23 -3.71 2.30
N ARG A 27 5.11 -3.54 1.31
CA ARG A 27 5.97 -4.59 0.76
C ARG A 27 7.43 -4.33 1.10
N MET A 28 8.17 -5.38 1.46
CA MET A 28 9.60 -5.29 1.67
C MET A 28 10.34 -5.10 0.36
N TRP A 29 11.34 -4.21 0.40
CA TRP A 29 12.33 -4.09 -0.66
C TRP A 29 13.58 -4.85 -0.25
N ASP A 30 13.98 -5.81 -1.08
CA ASP A 30 15.28 -6.46 -0.94
C ASP A 30 16.39 -5.53 -1.45
N THR A 31 17.56 -5.61 -0.83
CA THR A 31 18.71 -4.72 -1.08
C THR A 31 19.31 -4.87 -2.47
N ASP A 32 19.03 -5.96 -3.17
CA ASP A 32 19.55 -6.25 -4.51
C ASP A 32 18.72 -5.66 -5.67
N GLY A 33 17.65 -4.90 -5.38
CA GLY A 33 16.85 -4.23 -6.41
C GLY A 33 16.08 -5.17 -7.35
N ILE A 34 16.15 -6.49 -7.13
CA ILE A 34 15.33 -7.49 -7.83
C ILE A 34 13.95 -7.47 -7.18
N ASN A 35 13.04 -6.68 -7.75
CA ASN A 35 11.62 -6.71 -7.42
C ASN A 35 11.04 -8.06 -7.85
N ASN A 36 11.01 -9.03 -6.93
CA ASN A 36 10.08 -10.15 -7.04
C ASN A 36 8.67 -9.64 -6.73
N SER A 37 8.10 -8.88 -7.68
CA SER A 37 6.80 -8.22 -7.57
C SER A 37 5.62 -9.21 -7.43
N ASP A 38 5.89 -10.50 -7.70
CA ASP A 38 4.93 -11.61 -7.70
C ASP A 38 4.89 -12.42 -6.40
N SER A 39 5.82 -12.19 -5.46
CA SER A 39 5.89 -13.00 -4.24
C SER A 39 5.09 -12.34 -3.11
N ASN A 40 3.95 -12.95 -2.75
CA ASN A 40 3.18 -12.61 -1.54
C ASN A 40 4.04 -12.61 -0.25
N ASP A 41 5.18 -13.33 -0.26
CA ASP A 41 6.16 -13.37 0.83
C ASP A 41 6.79 -12.00 1.18
N THR A 42 6.64 -11.00 0.32
CA THR A 42 7.17 -9.65 0.58
C THR A 42 6.18 -8.75 1.33
N ILE A 43 4.91 -9.15 1.48
CA ILE A 43 3.87 -8.31 2.07
C ILE A 43 3.92 -8.39 3.60
N ILE A 44 4.18 -7.27 4.27
CA ILE A 44 4.26 -7.18 5.74
C ILE A 44 2.88 -6.87 6.34
N LYS A 45 2.14 -5.94 5.72
CA LYS A 45 0.81 -5.49 6.16
C LYS A 45 -0.03 -5.00 4.98
N LYS A 46 -1.35 -5.08 5.13
CA LYS A 46 -2.34 -4.68 4.13
C LYS A 46 -3.35 -3.69 4.72
N SER A 47 -3.81 -2.71 3.94
CA SER A 47 -4.94 -1.83 4.31
C SER A 47 -6.26 -2.59 4.35
N VAL A 48 -7.32 -1.91 4.77
CA VAL A 48 -8.67 -2.34 4.39
C VAL A 48 -8.83 -2.23 2.88
N SER A 49 -9.62 -3.12 2.28
CA SER A 49 -9.93 -3.05 0.87
C SER A 49 -10.79 -1.81 0.57
N ILE A 50 -10.50 -1.17 -0.55
CA ILE A 50 -11.19 0.03 -1.05
C ILE A 50 -11.75 -0.24 -2.44
N GLU A 51 -12.93 0.31 -2.70
CA GLU A 51 -13.58 0.25 -4.01
C GLU A 51 -13.13 1.45 -4.85
N ILE A 52 -12.62 1.18 -6.04
CA ILE A 52 -12.33 2.16 -7.08
C ILE A 52 -13.36 2.02 -8.21
N MET A 53 -13.63 3.10 -8.94
CA MET A 53 -14.40 2.95 -10.18
C MET A 53 -13.58 2.13 -11.17
N SER A 54 -14.21 1.20 -11.89
CA SER A 54 -13.48 0.27 -12.79
C SER A 54 -12.74 0.93 -13.96
N CYS A 55 -12.96 2.22 -14.20
CA CYS A 55 -12.20 3.01 -15.16
C CYS A 55 -11.04 3.80 -14.54
N SER A 56 -10.86 3.71 -13.22
CA SER A 56 -9.79 4.35 -12.45
C SER A 56 -8.87 3.28 -11.90
N PHE A 57 -7.85 2.90 -12.67
CA PHE A 57 -6.86 1.88 -12.30
C PHE A 57 -6.00 2.24 -11.08
N THR A 58 -6.14 3.45 -10.54
CA THR A 58 -5.36 3.95 -9.40
C THR A 58 -6.24 4.58 -8.31
N PRO A 59 -5.81 4.50 -7.04
CA PRO A 59 -6.50 5.16 -5.93
C PRO A 59 -6.51 6.68 -6.08
N ASP A 60 -7.70 7.27 -5.99
CA ASP A 60 -7.86 8.72 -5.97
C ASP A 60 -7.40 9.33 -4.63
N LYS A 61 -6.40 10.23 -4.71
CA LYS A 61 -5.90 11.03 -3.59
C LYS A 61 -6.98 11.91 -2.97
N LYS A 62 -8.02 12.32 -3.70
CA LYS A 62 -9.10 13.17 -3.18
C LYS A 62 -10.19 12.37 -2.46
N ASN A 63 -10.26 11.06 -2.69
CA ASN A 63 -11.24 10.20 -2.06
C ASN A 63 -10.89 9.97 -0.59
N LYS A 64 -11.82 10.37 0.30
CA LYS A 64 -11.65 10.25 1.75
C LYS A 64 -11.41 8.79 2.20
N ARG A 65 -12.13 7.82 1.63
CA ARG A 65 -11.98 6.40 1.99
C ARG A 65 -10.59 5.87 1.65
N HIS A 66 -10.02 6.31 0.53
CA HIS A 66 -8.68 5.88 0.12
C HIS A 66 -7.61 6.47 1.04
N LYS A 67 -7.75 7.75 1.41
CA LYS A 67 -6.87 8.38 2.40
C LYS A 67 -6.93 7.66 3.74
N GLU A 68 -8.13 7.40 4.26
CA GLU A 68 -8.32 6.71 5.54
C GLU A 68 -7.72 5.30 5.52
N ALA A 69 -7.88 4.56 4.42
CA ALA A 69 -7.28 3.24 4.26
C ALA A 69 -5.74 3.30 4.26
N LEU A 70 -5.14 4.30 3.60
CA LEU A 70 -3.70 4.52 3.59
C LEU A 70 -3.19 4.93 4.98
N GLU A 71 -3.79 5.96 5.59
CA GLU A 71 -3.42 6.46 6.92
C GLU A 71 -3.56 5.36 7.99
N GLY A 72 -4.59 4.52 7.90
CA GLY A 72 -4.77 3.36 8.77
C GLY A 72 -3.71 2.27 8.56
N LEU A 73 -3.12 2.16 7.36
CA LEU A 73 -1.96 1.30 7.13
C LEU A 73 -0.68 1.93 7.71
N ILE A 74 -0.44 3.22 7.48
CA ILE A 74 0.70 3.97 8.02
C ILE A 74 0.74 3.84 9.55
N GLY A 75 -0.36 4.15 10.24
CA GLY A 75 -0.42 4.07 11.70
C GLY A 75 -0.21 2.65 12.24
N ARG A 76 -0.53 1.61 11.47
CA ARG A 76 -0.22 0.21 11.84
C ARG A 76 1.24 -0.16 11.61
N LEU A 77 1.93 0.48 10.65
CA LEU A 77 3.37 0.32 10.45
C LEU A 77 4.14 1.05 11.56
N GLU A 78 3.77 2.28 11.88
CA GLU A 78 4.40 3.06 12.96
C GLU A 78 4.30 2.34 14.31
N LYS A 79 3.10 1.84 14.66
CA LYS A 79 2.90 1.01 15.86
C LYS A 79 3.71 -0.29 15.85
N ALA A 80 4.09 -0.78 14.68
CA ALA A 80 4.94 -1.96 14.53
C ALA A 80 6.45 -1.63 14.48
N GLY A 81 6.84 -0.39 14.80
CA GLY A 81 8.24 0.05 14.88
C GLY A 81 8.84 0.44 13.54
N TRP A 82 8.01 0.81 12.55
CA TRP A 82 8.47 1.34 11.27
C TRP A 82 8.46 2.87 11.30
N GLU A 83 9.49 3.49 10.74
CA GLU A 83 9.61 4.94 10.64
C GLU A 83 9.49 5.37 9.19
N GLN A 84 8.61 6.33 8.95
CA GLN A 84 8.42 6.89 7.62
C GLN A 84 9.67 7.67 7.17
N LEU A 85 10.11 7.42 5.94
CA LEU A 85 11.20 8.15 5.32
C LEU A 85 10.69 9.40 4.60
N PRO A 86 11.52 10.45 4.48
CA PRO A 86 11.17 11.64 3.70
C PRO A 86 11.09 11.33 2.20
N GLU A 87 11.84 10.34 1.72
CA GLU A 87 11.81 9.87 0.34
C GLU A 87 10.52 9.09 0.06
N ARG A 88 9.90 9.38 -1.09
CA ARG A 88 8.68 8.74 -1.57
C ARG A 88 8.90 8.20 -2.98
N GLY A 89 8.12 7.19 -3.36
CA GLY A 89 8.03 6.73 -4.74
C GLY A 89 7.23 7.69 -5.62
N VAL A 90 6.90 7.22 -6.82
CA VAL A 90 6.25 8.03 -7.87
C VAL A 90 4.83 8.44 -7.47
N GLU A 91 4.06 7.50 -6.91
CA GLU A 91 2.67 7.74 -6.56
C GLU A 91 2.53 8.36 -5.17
N TRP A 92 1.42 9.08 -4.97
CA TRP A 92 1.15 9.78 -3.70
C TRP A 92 1.05 8.85 -2.48
N TYR A 93 0.72 7.58 -2.72
CA TYR A 93 0.65 6.51 -1.74
C TYR A 93 1.95 5.69 -1.62
N ASN A 94 2.95 5.90 -2.49
CA ASN A 94 4.24 5.23 -2.41
C ASN A 94 5.11 5.81 -1.29
N ILE A 95 4.74 5.48 -0.07
CA ILE A 95 5.45 5.92 1.12
C ILE A 95 6.44 4.84 1.53
N ARG A 96 7.69 5.26 1.79
CA ARG A 96 8.76 4.37 2.25
C ARG A 96 8.92 4.43 3.76
N PHE A 97 9.31 3.30 4.33
CA PHE A 97 9.60 3.15 5.74
C PHE A 97 10.89 2.38 5.94
N ARG A 98 11.55 2.63 7.07
CA ARG A 98 12.64 1.81 7.60
C ARG A 98 12.20 1.15 8.90
N LYS A 99 12.62 -0.10 9.11
CA LYS A 99 12.43 -0.75 10.40
C LYS A 99 13.42 -0.16 11.40
N ILE A 100 12.93 0.39 12.50
CA ILE A 100 13.80 0.78 13.62
C ILE A 100 14.12 -0.51 14.38
N ALA A 101 15.40 -0.85 14.51
CA ALA A 101 15.79 -1.95 15.40
C ALA A 101 15.42 -1.56 16.84
N PRO A 102 14.81 -2.46 17.63
CA PRO A 102 14.65 -2.20 19.05
C PRO A 102 16.05 -2.00 19.66
N LYS A 103 16.21 -0.89 20.40
CA LYS A 103 17.42 -0.64 21.20
C LYS A 103 17.54 -1.63 22.33
#